data_AF-A0A7J6Q601-F1
#
_entry.id   AF-A0A7J6Q601-F1
#
_cell.length_a   1.000
_cell.length_b   1.000
_cell.length_c   1.000
_cell.angle_alpha   90.00
_cell.angle_beta   90.00
_cell.angle_gamma   90.00
#
_symmetry.space_group_name_H-M   'P 1'
#
loop_
_entity.id
_entity.type
_entity.pdbx_description
1 polymer ?
#
loop_
_entity_poly.entity_id
_entity_poly.type
_entity_poly.pdbx_seq_one_letter_code
_entity_poly.pdbx_strand_id
1 'polypeptide(L)'
;MPSASTPAAPTLPAGLSCLALRRELGESKHLDSLEESLINLERYVIDHVPLETSPAFTGRDSIPLRFKALFPENGPDQSRLLVPDVLRAAIAMEDSEVINGLVQSREPQLLLLRNRLLLAYNEVRRPLAAYLSGNATKIAVKCISEMWQAWVEFEKAWLYEEESHVVASFQPLVDVLLAVDPFLRSRERERVLPAPRTEKQKVNSVVMLEAICSALPRLTAVLVPAVDRCLFFDPVLLLLAEHVQGRLRGTISPEYHDEIRERSEALPGRLLSYID
;
A
#
# COMPACT_ATOMS: atom_id res chain seq x y z
N MET A 1 8.90 -20.95 38.84
CA MET A 1 8.71 -20.03 37.70
C MET A 1 7.23 -19.96 37.40
N PRO A 2 6.58 -18.80 37.54
CA PRO A 2 5.14 -18.68 37.31
C PRO A 2 4.85 -18.68 35.81
N SER A 3 3.95 -19.57 35.41
CA SER A 3 3.44 -19.72 34.05
C SER A 3 2.72 -18.44 33.63
N ALA A 4 3.22 -17.77 32.58
CA ALA A 4 2.53 -16.63 32.00
C ALA A 4 1.21 -17.10 31.39
N SER A 5 0.09 -16.66 31.98
CA SER A 5 -1.25 -16.89 31.44
C SER A 5 -1.39 -16.15 30.12
N THR A 6 -1.55 -16.89 29.03
CA THR A 6 -1.91 -16.35 27.72
C THR A 6 -3.24 -15.57 27.85
N PRO A 7 -3.32 -14.30 27.40
CA PRO A 7 -4.56 -13.55 27.46
C PRO A 7 -5.62 -14.25 26.60
N ALA A 8 -6.80 -14.47 27.18
CA ALA A 8 -7.92 -15.10 26.50
C ALA A 8 -8.30 -14.28 25.25
N ALA A 9 -8.46 -14.97 24.12
CA ALA A 9 -8.89 -14.35 22.87
C ALA A 9 -10.28 -13.70 23.08
N PRO A 10 -10.49 -12.47 22.59
CA PRO A 10 -11.78 -11.80 22.74
C PRO A 10 -12.87 -12.57 21.99
N THR A 11 -13.81 -13.13 22.74
CA THR A 11 -15.03 -13.75 22.20
C THR A 11 -15.87 -12.69 21.49
N LEU A 12 -16.07 -12.87 20.19
CA LEU A 12 -16.91 -12.00 19.35
C LEU A 12 -18.37 -12.00 19.84
N PRO A 13 -19.06 -10.85 19.86
CA PRO A 13 -20.47 -10.79 20.21
C PRO A 13 -21.31 -11.62 19.21
N ALA A 14 -22.22 -12.43 19.74
CA ALA A 14 -23.07 -13.31 18.96
C ALA A 14 -24.04 -12.50 18.07
N GLY A 15 -23.89 -12.58 16.74
CA GLY A 15 -24.99 -12.25 15.83
C GLY A 15 -24.60 -11.66 14.47
N LEU A 16 -23.47 -10.97 14.36
CA LEU A 16 -23.02 -10.38 13.09
C LEU A 16 -21.64 -10.89 12.73
N SER A 17 -21.52 -11.58 11.60
CA SER A 17 -20.21 -11.83 11.00
C SER A 17 -19.55 -10.48 10.70
N CYS A 18 -18.24 -10.36 10.95
CA CYS A 18 -17.50 -9.12 10.62
C CYS A 18 -17.66 -8.75 9.13
N LEU A 19 -17.90 -9.73 8.25
CA LEU A 19 -18.26 -9.51 6.85
C LEU A 19 -19.60 -8.77 6.67
N ALA A 20 -20.63 -9.15 7.42
CA ALA A 20 -21.91 -8.45 7.39
C ALA A 20 -21.77 -7.01 7.90
N LEU A 21 -21.02 -6.82 8.99
CA LEU A 21 -20.72 -5.48 9.52
C LEU A 21 -19.93 -4.62 8.52
N ARG A 22 -18.95 -5.21 7.82
CA ARG A 22 -18.21 -4.51 6.76
C ARG A 22 -19.12 -4.06 5.62
N ARG A 23 -20.05 -4.91 5.19
CA ARG A 23 -21.01 -4.54 4.14
C ARG A 23 -21.93 -3.42 4.61
N GLU A 24 -22.47 -3.52 5.83
CA GLU A 24 -23.30 -2.47 6.41
C GLU A 24 -22.54 -1.14 6.49
N LEU A 25 -21.33 -1.13 7.05
CA LEU A 25 -20.52 0.08 7.17
C LEU A 25 -20.02 0.61 5.82
N GLY A 26 -19.89 -0.27 4.82
CA GLY A 26 -19.51 0.06 3.44
C GLY A 26 -20.65 0.63 2.60
N GLU A 27 -21.88 0.68 3.11
CA GLU A 27 -22.99 1.35 2.41
C GLU A 27 -22.70 2.85 2.31
N SER A 28 -22.92 3.44 1.11
CA SER A 28 -22.61 4.86 0.81
C SER A 28 -23.07 5.82 1.89
N LYS A 29 -24.30 5.66 2.38
CA LYS A 29 -24.88 6.52 3.43
C LYS A 29 -24.01 6.60 4.69
N HIS A 30 -23.39 5.50 5.08
CA HIS A 30 -22.52 5.46 6.24
C HIS A 30 -21.15 6.08 5.94
N LEU A 31 -20.57 5.78 4.78
CA LEU A 31 -19.29 6.37 4.36
C LEU A 31 -19.36 7.90 4.21
N ASP A 32 -20.48 8.42 3.71
CA ASP A 32 -20.72 9.86 3.54
C ASP A 32 -20.80 10.58 4.90
N SER A 33 -21.42 9.94 5.90
CA SER A 33 -21.56 10.46 7.28
C SER A 33 -20.37 10.16 8.20
N LEU A 34 -19.38 9.38 7.72
CA LEU A 34 -18.31 8.84 8.55
C LEU A 34 -17.44 9.94 9.14
N GLU A 35 -17.07 10.92 8.32
CA GLU A 35 -16.22 12.02 8.74
C GLU A 35 -16.88 12.86 9.84
N GLU A 36 -18.15 13.22 9.65
CA GLU A 36 -18.92 13.96 10.66
C GLU A 36 -19.05 13.16 11.97
N SER A 37 -19.31 11.85 11.86
CA SER A 37 -19.40 10.97 13.02
C SER A 37 -18.09 10.90 13.81
N LEU A 38 -16.95 10.82 13.11
CA LEU A 38 -15.63 10.79 13.75
C LEU A 38 -15.26 12.15 14.37
N ILE A 39 -15.60 13.26 13.71
CA ILE A 39 -15.42 14.61 14.28
C ILE A 39 -16.24 14.76 15.56
N ASN A 40 -17.49 14.31 15.57
CA ASN A 40 -18.34 14.38 16.75
C ASN A 40 -17.84 13.46 17.88
N LEU A 41 -17.31 12.28 17.54
CA LEU A 41 -16.69 11.39 18.51
C LEU A 41 -15.43 12.03 19.11
N GLU A 42 -14.58 12.62 18.28
CA GLU A 42 -13.36 13.29 18.71
C GLU A 42 -13.68 14.46 19.65
N ARG A 43 -14.67 15.31 19.31
CA ARG A 43 -15.17 16.36 20.20
C ARG A 43 -15.66 15.80 21.53
N TYR A 44 -16.49 14.75 21.50
CA TYR A 44 -16.98 14.11 22.72
C TYR A 44 -15.82 13.64 23.61
N VAL A 45 -14.80 13.03 23.01
CA VAL A 45 -13.61 12.53 23.71
C VAL A 45 -12.83 13.68 24.35
N ILE A 46 -12.57 14.77 23.61
CA ILE A 46 -11.87 15.95 24.11
C ILE A 46 -12.61 16.57 25.30
N ASP A 47 -13.94 16.68 25.20
CA ASP A 47 -14.75 17.37 26.19
C ASP A 47 -15.01 16.53 27.46
N HIS A 48 -15.01 15.19 27.36
CA HIS A 48 -15.53 14.31 28.42
C HIS A 48 -14.56 13.24 28.91
N VAL A 49 -13.43 13.01 28.23
CA VAL A 49 -12.45 11.97 28.59
C VAL A 49 -11.14 12.66 28.98
N PRO A 50 -10.60 12.45 30.19
CA PRO A 50 -9.33 13.03 30.60
C PRO A 50 -8.17 12.37 29.81
N LEU A 51 -7.87 12.95 28.65
CA LEU A 51 -6.90 12.47 27.66
C LEU A 51 -5.50 12.24 28.25
N GLU A 52 -5.07 13.10 29.18
CA GLU A 52 -3.73 13.10 29.78
C GLU A 52 -3.43 11.86 30.66
N THR A 53 -4.46 11.17 31.13
CA THR A 53 -4.31 10.04 32.08
C THR A 53 -4.55 8.68 31.46
N SER A 54 -5.06 8.63 30.23
CA SER A 54 -5.45 7.38 29.62
C SER A 54 -4.29 6.81 28.80
N PRO A 55 -3.75 5.64 29.17
CA PRO A 55 -2.65 4.97 28.45
C PRO A 55 -3.03 4.58 27.01
N ALA A 56 -4.31 4.68 26.67
CA ALA A 56 -4.78 4.54 25.31
C ALA A 56 -4.21 5.67 24.41
N PHE A 57 -4.21 6.93 24.88
CA PHE A 57 -3.87 8.12 24.07
C PHE A 57 -2.37 8.36 23.88
N THR A 58 -1.51 7.82 24.75
CA THR A 58 -0.04 7.85 24.57
C THR A 58 0.43 6.94 23.44
N GLY A 59 -0.43 6.03 22.95
CA GLY A 59 -0.09 5.07 21.91
C GLY A 59 0.27 5.69 20.56
N ARG A 60 -0.18 6.92 20.26
CA ARG A 60 0.04 7.56 18.95
C ARG A 60 1.45 8.13 18.77
N ASP A 61 2.13 8.45 19.86
CA ASP A 61 3.53 8.93 19.83
C ASP A 61 4.51 7.86 19.35
N SER A 62 4.11 6.58 19.45
CA SER A 62 4.88 5.45 18.95
C SER A 62 4.65 5.14 17.46
N ILE A 63 3.79 5.90 16.75
CA ILE A 63 3.73 5.82 15.29
C ILE A 63 5.01 6.47 14.74
N PRO A 64 5.81 5.76 13.90
CA PRO A 64 7.03 6.31 13.34
C PRO A 64 6.80 7.67 12.65
N LEU A 65 7.71 8.61 12.88
CA LEU A 65 7.67 9.97 12.31
C LEU A 65 7.43 9.98 10.79
N ARG A 66 7.95 8.96 10.07
CA ARG A 66 7.77 8.83 8.61
C ARG A 66 6.32 8.71 8.16
N PHE A 67 5.42 8.21 9.00
CA PHE A 67 4.00 8.11 8.70
C PHE A 67 3.22 9.36 9.10
N LYS A 68 3.78 10.24 9.94
CA LYS A 68 3.10 11.50 10.32
C LYS A 68 2.87 12.42 9.11
N ALA A 69 3.74 12.36 8.10
CA ALA A 69 3.58 13.11 6.86
C ALA A 69 2.35 12.68 6.03
N LEU A 70 1.81 11.47 6.23
CA LEU A 70 0.59 11.01 5.57
C LEU A 70 -0.68 11.64 6.16
N PHE A 71 -0.55 12.30 7.31
CA PHE A 71 -1.62 13.00 7.98
C PHE A 71 -1.29 14.50 7.95
N PRO A 72 -1.56 15.20 6.84
CA PRO A 72 -1.19 16.60 6.70
C PRO A 72 -1.76 17.40 7.86
N GLU A 73 -0.87 18.11 8.55
CA GLU A 73 -1.20 19.07 9.60
C GLU A 73 -2.03 20.19 8.97
N ASN A 74 -3.34 20.03 8.97
CA ASN A 74 -4.26 21.09 8.57
C ASN A 74 -4.35 22.11 9.71
N GLY A 75 -3.31 22.94 9.80
CA GLY A 75 -3.26 24.13 10.64
C GLY A 75 -2.69 23.94 12.05
N PRO A 76 -2.29 25.05 12.69
CA PRO A 76 -1.52 25.07 13.93
C PRO A 76 -2.23 24.52 15.18
N ASP A 77 -3.48 24.07 15.08
CA ASP A 77 -4.30 23.65 16.23
C ASP A 77 -4.87 22.21 16.19
N GLN A 78 -4.76 21.41 15.12
CA GLN A 78 -5.53 20.14 15.05
C GLN A 78 -4.80 18.99 14.33
N SER A 79 -4.00 18.23 15.08
CA SER A 79 -3.69 16.85 14.70
C SER A 79 -4.93 15.99 14.96
N ARG A 80 -5.83 15.86 13.97
CA ARG A 80 -7.04 15.01 14.06
C ARG A 80 -6.68 13.66 14.67
N LEU A 81 -7.30 13.33 15.80
CA LEU A 81 -7.08 12.11 16.56
C LEU A 81 -7.58 10.87 15.80
N LEU A 82 -8.72 11.00 15.12
CA LEU A 82 -9.38 9.92 14.38
C LEU A 82 -9.43 10.24 12.88
N VAL A 83 -8.41 9.81 12.14
CA VAL A 83 -8.32 10.05 10.69
C VAL A 83 -9.30 9.15 9.93
N PRO A 84 -10.32 9.68 9.22
CA PRO A 84 -11.35 8.87 8.59
C PRO A 84 -10.82 7.78 7.65
N ASP A 85 -9.69 8.02 6.99
CA ASP A 85 -9.10 7.09 6.03
C ASP A 85 -8.64 5.77 6.66
N VAL A 86 -8.27 5.76 7.94
CA VAL A 86 -7.93 4.51 8.65
C VAL A 86 -9.16 3.60 8.74
N LEU A 87 -10.31 4.15 9.11
CA LEU A 87 -11.55 3.38 9.21
C LEU A 87 -12.09 2.99 7.82
N ARG A 88 -11.97 3.88 6.82
CA ARG A 88 -12.30 3.55 5.43
C ARG A 88 -11.44 2.39 4.91
N ALA A 89 -10.14 2.43 5.19
CA ALA A 89 -9.23 1.34 4.86
C ALA A 89 -9.66 0.05 5.55
N ALA A 90 -9.98 0.06 6.85
CA ALA A 90 -10.47 -1.12 7.56
C ALA A 90 -11.77 -1.71 6.95
N ILE A 91 -12.70 -0.86 6.50
CA ILE A 91 -13.95 -1.27 5.86
C ILE A 91 -13.67 -1.90 4.49
N ALA A 92 -12.86 -1.24 3.66
CA ALA A 92 -12.55 -1.65 2.29
C ALA A 92 -11.59 -2.86 2.22
N MET A 93 -10.73 -3.05 3.22
CA MET A 93 -9.65 -4.04 3.24
C MET A 93 -10.16 -5.48 3.06
N GLU A 94 -9.88 -6.06 1.91
CA GLU A 94 -10.10 -7.48 1.63
C GLU A 94 -9.07 -8.38 2.35
N ASP A 95 -9.28 -9.69 2.31
CA ASP A 95 -8.37 -10.64 2.97
C ASP A 95 -7.08 -10.88 2.16
N SER A 96 -7.09 -10.48 0.88
CA SER A 96 -5.95 -10.51 -0.04
C SER A 96 -5.94 -9.27 -0.91
N GLU A 97 -4.80 -8.97 -1.50
CA GLU A 97 -4.65 -7.91 -2.49
C GLU A 97 -3.78 -8.34 -3.65
N VAL A 98 -3.87 -7.61 -4.76
CA VAL A 98 -3.07 -7.88 -5.96
C VAL A 98 -1.96 -6.85 -6.06
N ILE A 99 -0.72 -7.26 -5.80
CA ILE A 99 0.48 -6.43 -5.95
C ILE A 99 1.28 -6.98 -7.12
N ASN A 100 1.55 -6.14 -8.13
CA ASN A 100 2.32 -6.52 -9.32
C ASN A 100 1.77 -7.77 -10.04
N GLY A 101 0.45 -7.93 -10.05
CA GLY A 101 -0.22 -9.10 -10.62
C GLY A 101 -0.15 -10.37 -9.78
N LEU A 102 0.47 -10.32 -8.59
CA LEU A 102 0.50 -11.43 -7.63
C LEU A 102 -0.54 -11.22 -6.55
N VAL A 103 -1.33 -12.25 -6.27
CA VAL A 103 -2.26 -12.26 -5.14
C VAL A 103 -1.45 -12.49 -3.87
N GLN A 104 -1.39 -11.49 -3.01
CA GLN A 104 -0.77 -11.55 -1.69
C GLN A 104 -1.86 -11.60 -0.62
N SER A 105 -1.80 -12.61 0.26
CA SER A 105 -2.67 -12.66 1.43
C SER A 105 -2.19 -11.64 2.46
N ARG A 106 -3.13 -10.91 3.07
CA ARG A 106 -2.78 -10.03 4.19
C ARG A 106 -2.40 -10.83 5.43
N GLU A 107 -1.65 -10.23 6.34
CA GLU A 107 -1.26 -10.90 7.57
C GLU A 107 -2.50 -11.24 8.42
N PRO A 108 -2.61 -12.47 8.96
CA PRO A 108 -3.76 -12.86 9.78
C PRO A 108 -3.97 -11.93 10.99
N GLN A 109 -2.88 -11.41 11.55
CA GLN A 109 -2.93 -10.46 12.66
C GLN A 109 -3.59 -9.13 12.26
N LEU A 110 -3.28 -8.59 11.07
CA LEU A 110 -3.93 -7.37 10.57
C LEU A 110 -5.43 -7.59 10.39
N LEU A 111 -5.84 -8.74 9.84
CA LEU A 111 -7.26 -9.06 9.65
C LEU A 111 -8.03 -9.18 10.98
N LEU A 112 -7.37 -9.69 12.04
CA LEU A 112 -7.93 -9.71 13.39
C LEU A 112 -8.08 -8.29 13.96
N LEU A 113 -7.07 -7.45 13.79
CA LEU A 113 -7.10 -6.04 14.24
C LEU A 113 -8.16 -5.23 13.49
N ARG A 114 -8.30 -5.43 12.18
CA ARG A 114 -9.39 -4.87 11.35
C ARG A 114 -10.74 -5.21 11.96
N ASN A 115 -10.98 -6.50 12.22
CA ASN A 115 -12.25 -6.96 12.78
C ASN A 115 -12.51 -6.36 14.17
N ARG A 116 -11.48 -6.29 15.03
CA ARG A 116 -11.56 -5.67 16.36
C ARG A 116 -11.94 -4.20 16.26
N LEU A 117 -11.31 -3.45 15.35
CA LEU A 117 -11.59 -2.04 15.11
C LEU A 117 -13.04 -1.82 14.68
N LEU A 118 -13.52 -2.58 13.69
CA LEU A 118 -14.89 -2.42 13.18
C LEU A 118 -15.95 -2.69 14.24
N LEU A 119 -15.74 -3.73 15.07
CA LEU A 119 -16.62 -4.03 16.18
C LEU A 119 -16.61 -2.92 17.23
N ALA A 120 -15.43 -2.47 17.65
CA ALA A 120 -15.30 -1.42 18.64
C ALA A 120 -15.91 -0.08 18.15
N TYR A 121 -15.74 0.24 16.87
CA TYR A 121 -16.40 1.39 16.25
C TYR A 121 -17.93 1.24 16.26
N ASN A 122 -18.47 0.07 15.91
CA ASN A 122 -19.91 -0.17 15.89
C ASN A 122 -20.53 -0.06 17.31
N GLU A 123 -19.82 -0.50 18.34
CA GLU A 123 -20.23 -0.36 19.74
C GLU A 123 -20.30 1.11 20.20
N VAL A 124 -19.47 1.99 19.64
CA VAL A 124 -19.48 3.43 19.97
C VAL A 124 -20.45 4.22 19.09
N ARG A 125 -20.68 3.80 17.84
CA ARG A 125 -21.51 4.49 16.85
C ARG A 125 -22.94 4.70 17.34
N ARG A 126 -23.59 3.66 17.89
CA ARG A 126 -24.99 3.75 18.34
C ARG A 126 -25.15 4.67 19.58
N PRO A 127 -24.34 4.52 20.64
CA PRO A 127 -24.34 5.48 21.75
C PRO A 127 -24.05 6.91 21.33
N LEU A 128 -23.13 7.13 20.38
CA LEU A 128 -22.83 8.46 19.86
C LEU A 128 -24.04 9.08 19.17
N ALA A 129 -24.73 8.33 18.30
CA ALA A 129 -25.95 8.82 17.65
C ALA A 129 -27.04 9.17 18.69
N ALA A 130 -27.22 8.36 19.74
CA ALA A 130 -28.15 8.63 20.82
C ALA A 130 -27.77 9.85 21.65
N TYR A 131 -26.48 10.08 21.87
CA TYR A 131 -25.98 11.29 22.55
C TYR A 131 -26.24 12.54 21.73
N LEU A 132 -25.93 12.51 20.43
CA LEU A 132 -26.15 13.63 19.51
C LEU A 132 -27.65 13.96 19.34
N SER A 133 -28.52 12.96 19.43
CA SER A 133 -29.97 13.18 19.40
C SER A 133 -30.57 13.60 20.75
N GLY A 134 -29.75 13.75 21.81
CA GLY A 134 -30.20 14.09 23.17
C GLY A 134 -30.89 12.95 23.93
N ASN A 135 -30.89 11.73 23.39
CA ASN A 135 -31.52 10.55 23.99
C ASN A 135 -30.61 9.85 25.02
N ALA A 136 -29.32 10.15 25.03
CA ALA A 136 -28.35 9.64 25.99
C ALA A 136 -27.53 10.79 26.58
N THR A 137 -27.19 10.69 27.86
CA THR A 137 -26.41 11.73 28.54
C THR A 137 -24.91 11.50 28.45
N LYS A 138 -24.45 10.24 28.36
CA LYS A 138 -23.02 9.88 28.28
C LYS A 138 -22.80 8.56 27.53
N ILE A 139 -21.68 8.49 26.84
CA ILE A 139 -21.08 7.26 26.28
C ILE A 139 -20.16 6.64 27.34
N ALA A 140 -20.20 5.31 27.49
CA ALA A 140 -19.35 4.62 28.44
C ALA A 140 -17.86 4.76 28.08
N VAL A 141 -17.05 5.23 29.03
CA VAL A 141 -15.60 5.46 28.87
C VAL A 141 -14.88 4.19 28.41
N LYS A 142 -15.32 3.02 28.88
CA LYS A 142 -14.77 1.73 28.48
C LYS A 142 -14.88 1.49 26.96
N CYS A 143 -16.03 1.78 26.35
CA CYS A 143 -16.24 1.60 24.91
C CYS A 143 -15.32 2.51 24.09
N ILE A 144 -15.13 3.75 24.54
CA ILE A 144 -14.22 4.71 23.90
C ILE A 144 -12.78 4.24 24.00
N SER A 145 -12.35 3.78 25.18
CA SER A 145 -11.00 3.27 25.39
C SER A 145 -10.71 2.04 24.53
N GLU A 146 -11.66 1.09 24.45
CA GLU A 146 -11.54 -0.10 23.61
C GLU A 146 -11.48 0.25 22.11
N MET A 147 -12.30 1.19 21.65
CA MET A 147 -12.27 1.69 20.27
C MET A 147 -10.95 2.39 19.95
N TRP A 148 -10.46 3.23 20.85
CA TRP A 148 -9.18 3.90 20.68
C TRP A 148 -7.99 2.93 20.61
N GLN A 149 -7.95 1.94 21.51
CA GLN A 149 -6.91 0.91 21.48
C GLN A 149 -6.95 0.12 20.17
N ALA A 150 -8.15 -0.32 19.76
CA ALA A 150 -8.32 -1.05 18.51
C ALA A 150 -7.91 -0.21 17.29
N TRP A 151 -8.19 1.10 17.32
CA TRP A 151 -7.78 2.04 16.28
C TRP A 151 -6.27 2.13 16.15
N VAL A 152 -5.56 2.43 17.25
CA VAL A 152 -4.11 2.61 17.25
C VAL A 152 -3.38 1.32 16.88
N GLU A 153 -3.84 0.17 17.38
CA GLU A 153 -3.26 -1.13 17.03
C GLU A 153 -3.41 -1.43 15.53
N PHE A 154 -4.62 -1.24 14.99
CA PHE A 154 -4.89 -1.45 13.57
C PHE A 154 -4.12 -0.46 12.69
N GLU A 155 -4.17 0.84 13.01
CA GLU A 155 -3.48 1.89 12.25
C GLU A 155 -1.98 1.58 12.11
N LYS A 156 -1.32 1.19 13.20
CA LYS A 156 0.10 0.80 13.16
C LYS A 156 0.32 -0.41 12.28
N ALA A 157 -0.39 -1.50 12.53
CA ALA A 157 -0.21 -2.74 11.78
C ALA A 157 -0.46 -2.53 10.28
N TRP A 158 -1.53 -1.79 9.96
CA TRP A 158 -1.89 -1.43 8.60
C TRP A 158 -0.78 -0.61 7.93
N LEU A 159 -0.28 0.46 8.57
CA LEU A 159 0.80 1.28 8.00
C LEU A 159 2.09 0.48 7.75
N TYR A 160 2.45 -0.43 8.64
CA TYR A 160 3.62 -1.30 8.44
C TYR A 160 3.42 -2.28 7.30
N GLU A 161 2.24 -2.89 7.18
CA GLU A 161 1.96 -3.83 6.10
C GLU A 161 1.88 -3.12 4.74
N GLU A 162 1.22 -1.97 4.67
CA GLU A 162 1.21 -1.12 3.46
C GLU A 162 2.63 -0.67 3.08
N GLU A 163 3.47 -0.27 4.04
CA GLU A 163 4.89 0.04 3.75
C GLU A 163 5.62 -1.17 3.16
N SER A 164 5.44 -2.36 3.76
CA SER A 164 6.03 -3.61 3.27
C SER A 164 5.56 -3.93 1.84
N HIS A 165 4.28 -3.78 1.57
CA HIS A 165 3.66 -4.03 0.27
C HIS A 165 4.13 -3.01 -0.77
N VAL A 166 4.23 -1.74 -0.41
CA VAL A 166 4.80 -0.69 -1.27
C VAL A 166 6.27 -1.00 -1.58
N VAL A 167 7.08 -1.37 -0.58
CA VAL A 167 8.48 -1.77 -0.81
C VAL A 167 8.56 -3.00 -1.74
N ALA A 168 7.73 -4.02 -1.49
CA ALA A 168 7.64 -5.19 -2.37
C ALA A 168 7.21 -4.82 -3.79
N SER A 169 6.35 -3.81 -3.94
CA SER A 169 5.91 -3.31 -5.23
C SER A 169 7.06 -2.70 -6.04
N PHE A 170 8.03 -2.06 -5.37
CA PHE A 170 9.23 -1.47 -5.97
C PHE A 170 10.39 -2.46 -6.19
N GLN A 171 10.34 -3.65 -5.59
CA GLN A 171 11.41 -4.64 -5.71
C GLN A 171 11.83 -4.94 -7.17
N PRO A 172 10.90 -5.08 -8.14
CA PRO A 172 11.29 -5.29 -9.54
C PRO A 172 12.12 -4.14 -10.12
N LEU A 173 11.84 -2.89 -9.74
CA LEU A 173 12.63 -1.73 -10.18
C LEU A 173 14.03 -1.78 -9.57
N VAL A 174 14.12 -2.10 -8.27
CA VAL A 174 15.41 -2.26 -7.58
C VAL A 174 16.23 -3.36 -8.25
N ASP A 175 15.62 -4.51 -8.57
CA ASP A 175 16.28 -5.63 -9.25
C ASP A 175 16.82 -5.21 -10.63
N VAL A 176 16.04 -4.44 -11.40
CA VAL A 176 16.50 -3.87 -12.69
C VAL A 176 17.68 -2.95 -12.48
N LEU A 177 17.60 -2.00 -11.54
CA LEU A 177 18.68 -1.05 -11.26
C LEU A 177 19.98 -1.77 -10.82
N LEU A 178 19.85 -2.79 -9.96
CA LEU A 178 20.96 -3.62 -9.52
C LEU A 178 21.56 -4.48 -10.64
N ALA A 179 20.77 -4.88 -11.64
CA ALA A 179 21.28 -5.59 -12.81
C ALA A 179 21.94 -4.65 -13.84
N VAL A 180 21.49 -3.40 -13.94
CA VAL A 180 22.03 -2.39 -14.86
C VAL A 180 23.41 -1.87 -14.42
N ASP A 181 23.65 -1.63 -13.12
CA ASP A 181 24.93 -1.07 -12.65
C ASP A 181 26.16 -1.95 -13.03
N PRO A 182 26.16 -3.29 -12.82
CA PRO A 182 27.21 -4.17 -13.29
C PRO A 182 27.36 -4.17 -14.81
N PHE A 183 26.26 -4.07 -15.56
CA PHE A 183 26.28 -4.01 -17.02
C PHE A 183 26.97 -2.75 -17.53
N LEU A 184 26.65 -1.58 -16.98
CA LEU A 184 27.28 -0.31 -17.34
C LEU A 184 28.78 -0.33 -17.04
N ARG A 185 29.17 -0.83 -15.86
CA ARG A 185 30.59 -0.99 -15.48
C ARG A 185 31.30 -2.05 -16.31
N SER A 186 30.58 -3.08 -16.75
CA SER A 186 31.12 -4.12 -17.65
C SER A 186 31.53 -3.50 -18.98
N ARG A 187 30.68 -2.67 -19.57
CA ARG A 187 30.97 -1.98 -20.85
C ARG A 187 32.25 -1.14 -20.78
N GLU A 188 32.48 -0.45 -19.67
CA GLU A 188 33.71 0.32 -19.47
C GLU A 188 34.93 -0.58 -19.30
N ARG A 189 34.80 -1.69 -18.58
CA ARG A 189 35.90 -2.66 -18.37
C ARG A 189 36.23 -3.46 -19.63
N GLU A 190 35.24 -3.83 -20.44
CA GLU A 190 35.43 -4.54 -21.71
C GLU A 190 36.33 -3.78 -22.68
N ARG A 191 36.30 -2.44 -22.67
CA ARG A 191 37.17 -1.60 -23.52
C ARG A 191 38.64 -1.68 -23.17
N VAL A 192 38.97 -2.03 -21.92
CA VAL A 192 40.35 -1.96 -21.39
C VAL A 192 40.98 -3.34 -21.22
N LEU A 193 40.16 -4.40 -21.14
CA LEU A 193 40.63 -5.75 -20.87
C LEU A 193 41.22 -6.43 -22.13
N PRO A 194 42.42 -7.05 -22.04
CA PRO A 194 42.95 -7.89 -23.11
C PRO A 194 42.27 -9.27 -23.14
N ALA A 195 42.29 -9.91 -24.31
CA ALA A 195 41.84 -11.29 -24.47
C ALA A 195 42.66 -12.25 -23.56
N PRO A 196 42.06 -13.31 -22.98
CA PRO A 196 40.67 -13.80 -23.13
C PRO A 196 39.67 -13.21 -22.14
N ARG A 197 40.09 -12.27 -21.27
CA ARG A 197 39.21 -11.70 -20.23
C ARG A 197 38.03 -10.95 -20.82
N THR A 198 38.20 -10.36 -22.01
CA THR A 198 37.15 -9.71 -22.79
C THR A 198 36.00 -10.66 -23.14
N GLU A 199 36.29 -11.91 -23.51
CA GLU A 199 35.25 -12.89 -23.85
C GLU A 199 34.44 -13.31 -22.62
N LYS A 200 35.13 -13.57 -21.50
CA LYS A 200 34.46 -13.86 -20.22
C LYS A 200 33.60 -12.68 -19.76
N GLN A 201 34.07 -11.45 -19.96
CA GLN A 201 33.33 -10.25 -19.61
C GLN A 201 32.08 -10.07 -20.50
N LYS A 202 32.18 -10.35 -21.80
CA LYS A 202 31.02 -10.35 -22.71
C LYS A 202 29.95 -11.35 -22.30
N VAL A 203 30.34 -12.58 -21.92
CA VAL A 203 29.39 -13.59 -21.40
C VAL A 203 28.67 -13.07 -20.15
N ASN A 204 29.40 -12.45 -19.22
CA ASN A 204 28.77 -11.84 -18.05
C ASN A 204 27.82 -10.69 -18.42
N SER A 205 28.17 -9.86 -19.41
CA SER A 205 27.28 -8.80 -19.93
C SER A 205 25.99 -9.36 -20.51
N VAL A 206 26.05 -10.49 -21.23
CA VAL A 206 24.85 -11.18 -21.75
C VAL A 206 23.97 -11.69 -20.61
N VAL A 207 24.55 -12.34 -19.59
CA VAL A 207 23.80 -12.81 -18.41
C VAL A 207 23.11 -11.65 -17.67
N MET A 208 23.77 -10.49 -17.58
CA MET A 208 23.16 -9.30 -16.98
C MET A 208 22.03 -8.72 -17.85
N LEU A 209 22.18 -8.69 -19.17
CA LEU A 209 21.11 -8.30 -20.09
C LEU A 209 19.91 -9.25 -20.01
N GLU A 210 20.13 -10.56 -19.92
CA GLU A 210 19.06 -11.53 -19.69
C GLU A 210 18.33 -11.27 -18.37
N ALA A 211 19.07 -10.95 -17.30
CA ALA A 211 18.47 -10.59 -16.02
C ALA A 211 17.60 -9.32 -16.13
N ILE A 212 18.09 -8.26 -16.79
CA ILE A 212 17.33 -7.03 -17.07
C ILE A 212 16.06 -7.35 -17.87
N CYS A 213 16.19 -8.09 -18.98
CA CYS A 213 15.07 -8.49 -19.82
C CYS A 213 14.05 -9.35 -19.07
N SER A 214 14.47 -10.17 -18.10
CA SER A 214 13.59 -10.97 -17.26
C SER A 214 12.86 -10.16 -16.16
N ALA A 215 13.40 -9.00 -15.81
CA ALA A 215 12.86 -8.11 -14.79
C ALA A 215 11.93 -7.03 -15.39
N LEU A 216 12.16 -6.64 -16.65
CA LEU A 216 11.32 -5.69 -17.38
C LEU A 216 9.82 -6.05 -17.39
N PRO A 217 9.38 -7.29 -17.67
CA PRO A 217 7.95 -7.64 -17.62
C PRO A 217 7.31 -7.45 -16.26
N ARG A 218 8.08 -7.72 -15.19
CA ARG A 218 7.62 -7.51 -13.81
C ARG A 218 7.49 -6.02 -13.53
N LEU A 219 8.49 -5.23 -13.95
CA LEU A 219 8.44 -3.77 -13.88
C LEU A 219 7.27 -3.19 -14.69
N THR A 220 7.05 -3.67 -15.91
CA THR A 220 5.91 -3.29 -16.76
C THR A 220 4.59 -3.63 -16.11
N ALA A 221 4.45 -4.80 -15.47
CA ALA A 221 3.24 -5.16 -14.74
C ALA A 221 2.96 -4.25 -13.53
N VAL A 222 4.00 -3.65 -12.93
CA VAL A 222 3.87 -2.61 -11.89
C VAL A 222 3.47 -1.27 -12.51
N LEU A 223 4.14 -0.88 -13.59
CA LEU A 223 4.02 0.46 -14.17
C LEU A 223 2.75 0.62 -15.00
N VAL A 224 2.33 -0.36 -15.79
CA VAL A 224 1.17 -0.25 -16.71
C VAL A 224 -0.14 0.12 -15.98
N PRO A 225 -0.51 -0.49 -14.85
CA PRO A 225 -1.67 -0.03 -14.07
C PRO A 225 -1.53 1.39 -13.52
N ALA A 226 -0.30 1.88 -13.34
CA ALA A 226 -0.02 3.26 -12.95
C ALA A 226 0.01 4.23 -14.14
N VAL A 227 0.19 3.74 -15.37
CA VAL A 227 0.20 4.54 -16.61
C VAL A 227 -1.18 5.12 -16.90
N ASP A 228 -2.26 4.38 -16.60
CA ASP A 228 -3.64 4.91 -16.68
C ASP A 228 -3.88 6.09 -15.72
N ARG A 229 -3.04 6.24 -14.69
CA ARG A 229 -3.16 7.30 -13.66
C ARG A 229 -2.18 8.45 -13.85
N CYS A 230 -1.15 8.28 -14.68
CA CYS A 230 -0.10 9.28 -14.90
C CYS A 230 0.09 9.54 -16.41
N LEU A 231 -0.41 10.68 -16.88
CA LEU A 231 -0.36 11.16 -18.28
C LEU A 231 1.05 11.45 -18.84
N PHE A 232 2.13 11.14 -18.11
CA PHE A 232 3.49 11.60 -18.40
C PHE A 232 4.53 10.47 -18.45
N PHE A 233 4.14 9.25 -18.82
CA PHE A 233 5.16 8.24 -19.14
C PHE A 233 5.75 8.49 -20.52
N ASP A 234 7.07 8.35 -20.61
CA ASP A 234 7.78 8.43 -21.89
C ASP A 234 7.24 7.31 -22.81
N PRO A 235 6.61 7.65 -23.95
CA PRO A 235 6.04 6.68 -24.88
C PRO A 235 7.08 5.68 -25.39
N VAL A 236 8.37 6.03 -25.34
CA VAL A 236 9.48 5.13 -25.64
C VAL A 236 9.55 3.98 -24.65
N LEU A 237 9.39 4.27 -23.36
CA LEU A 237 9.47 3.26 -22.31
C LEU A 237 8.27 2.30 -22.39
N LEU A 238 7.10 2.82 -22.79
CA LEU A 238 5.89 2.03 -23.04
C LEU A 238 6.06 1.11 -24.26
N LEU A 239 6.56 1.63 -25.39
CA LEU A 239 6.85 0.85 -26.59
C LEU A 239 7.92 -0.23 -26.32
N LEU A 240 8.97 0.10 -25.54
CA LEU A 240 10.02 -0.85 -25.19
C LEU A 240 9.49 -1.96 -24.28
N ALA A 241 8.67 -1.60 -23.30
CA ALA A 241 7.99 -2.54 -22.41
C ALA A 241 7.06 -3.49 -23.18
N GLU A 242 6.23 -2.95 -24.07
CA GLU A 242 5.31 -3.71 -24.93
C GLU A 242 6.08 -4.66 -25.85
N HIS A 243 7.17 -4.19 -26.47
CA HIS A 243 8.03 -4.99 -27.33
C HIS A 243 8.72 -6.15 -26.58
N VAL A 244 9.27 -5.88 -25.39
CA VAL A 244 9.89 -6.92 -24.56
C VAL A 244 8.86 -7.94 -24.11
N GLN A 245 7.66 -7.50 -23.73
CA GLN A 245 6.57 -8.38 -23.31
C GLN A 245 6.03 -9.23 -24.47
N GLY A 246 5.91 -8.67 -25.67
CA GLY A 246 5.52 -9.40 -26.87
C GLY A 246 6.56 -10.44 -27.30
N ARG A 247 7.87 -10.13 -27.21
CA ARG A 247 8.93 -11.09 -27.52
C ARG A 247 8.91 -12.26 -26.55
N LEU A 248 8.74 -11.99 -25.25
CA LEU A 248 8.71 -13.04 -24.22
C LEU A 248 7.48 -13.94 -24.31
N ARG A 249 6.38 -13.44 -24.87
CA ARG A 249 5.17 -14.25 -25.14
C ARG A 249 5.24 -15.02 -26.46
N GLY A 250 6.26 -14.81 -27.28
CA GLY A 250 6.37 -15.40 -28.62
C GLY A 250 5.28 -14.91 -29.59
N THR A 251 4.62 -13.79 -29.27
CA THR A 251 3.45 -13.28 -30.02
C THR A 251 3.79 -12.19 -31.02
N ILE A 252 5.05 -11.79 -31.14
CA ILE A 252 5.46 -10.76 -32.10
C ILE A 252 5.55 -11.39 -33.50
N SER A 253 4.52 -11.15 -34.30
CA SER A 253 4.57 -11.27 -35.76
C SER A 253 5.68 -10.34 -36.29
N PRO A 254 6.45 -10.72 -37.32
CA PRO A 254 7.38 -9.81 -37.98
C PRO A 254 6.72 -8.49 -38.41
N GLU A 255 5.42 -8.50 -38.72
CA GLU A 255 4.63 -7.32 -39.09
C GLU A 255 4.49 -6.32 -37.93
N TYR A 256 4.40 -6.81 -36.69
CA TYR A 256 4.34 -5.97 -35.49
C TYR A 256 5.71 -5.34 -35.17
N HIS A 257 6.80 -5.97 -35.59
CA HIS A 257 8.14 -5.42 -35.48
C HIS A 257 8.34 -4.23 -36.42
N ASP A 258 7.76 -4.28 -37.62
CA ASP A 258 7.75 -3.17 -38.59
C ASP A 258 6.83 -2.03 -38.13
N GLU A 259 5.67 -2.35 -37.54
CA GLU A 259 4.74 -1.35 -36.98
C GLU A 259 5.36 -0.56 -35.81
N ILE A 260 6.08 -1.23 -34.90
CA ILE A 260 6.81 -0.57 -33.82
C ILE A 260 7.95 0.29 -34.37
N ARG A 261 8.65 -0.18 -35.41
CA ARG A 261 9.71 0.59 -36.07
C ARG A 261 9.15 1.89 -36.65
N GLU A 262 8.07 1.81 -37.40
CA GLU A 262 7.40 2.96 -38.01
C GLU A 262 6.89 3.95 -36.95
N ARG A 263 6.31 3.46 -35.85
CA ARG A 263 5.91 4.28 -34.71
C ARG A 263 7.09 4.92 -33.98
N SER A 264 8.23 4.23 -33.86
CA SER A 264 9.44 4.76 -33.25
C SER A 264 10.12 5.84 -34.11
N GLU A 265 10.00 5.74 -35.43
CA GLU A 265 10.51 6.73 -36.40
C GLU A 265 9.64 8.01 -36.42
N ALA A 266 8.35 7.88 -36.08
CA ALA A 266 7.43 9.00 -35.96
C ALA A 266 7.59 9.80 -34.65
N LEU A 267 8.34 9.30 -33.65
CA LEU A 267 8.59 10.01 -32.40
C LEU A 267 9.69 11.09 -32.57
N PRO A 268 9.51 12.30 -32.01
CA PRO A 268 10.49 13.38 -32.14
C PRO A 268 11.73 13.10 -31.28
N GLY A 269 12.74 12.48 -31.89
CA GLY A 269 14.02 12.14 -31.26
C GLY A 269 14.47 10.75 -31.71
N ARG A 270 15.59 10.68 -32.45
CA ARG A 270 16.09 9.45 -33.07
C ARG A 270 16.27 8.30 -32.06
N LEU A 271 15.38 7.32 -32.10
CA LEU A 271 15.40 6.10 -31.28
C LEU A 271 16.16 4.93 -31.90
N LEU A 272 16.46 5.01 -33.20
CA LEU A 272 17.09 3.92 -33.97
C LEU A 272 18.51 3.54 -33.49
N SER A 273 19.16 4.33 -32.63
CA SER A 273 20.48 3.97 -32.11
C SER A 273 20.48 2.92 -30.99
N TYR A 274 19.31 2.47 -30.53
CA TYR A 274 19.16 1.52 -29.42
C TYR A 274 18.49 0.17 -29.80
N ILE A 275 17.99 0.04 -31.03
CA ILE A 275 17.22 -1.12 -31.50
C ILE A 275 18.03 -2.02 -32.46
N ASP A 276 19.13 -1.51 -33.03
CA ASP A 276 20.14 -2.30 -33.76
C ASP A 276 21.25 -2.79 -32.81
#